data_AF-A0A1V5D1G9-F1
#
_entry.id   AF-A0A1V5D1G9-F1
#
_cell.length_a   1.000
_cell.length_b   1.000
_cell.length_c   1.000
_cell.angle_alpha   90.00
_cell.angle_beta   90.00
_cell.angle_gamma   90.00
#
_symmetry.space_group_name_H-M   'P 1'
#
loop_
_entity.id
_entity.type
_entity.pdbx_description
1 polymer ?
#
loop_
_entity_poly.entity_id
_entity_poly.type
_entity_poly.pdbx_seq_one_letter_code
_entity_poly.pdbx_strand_id
1 'polypeptide(L)'
;MKVTKGLVIRTAYNNQGWAGRCEKPLSDSRCFKCREGKLYINHRNPIEEDAGGYCKGNPANYPLNHPLGQEQPHWCWEQVLCKQFFWGNVRGKWRSTFPGMPVYFVYPETDGTLTLWGHSWVDRIDNEPDEYPPIYFKSFSPLPQGKWIRGLRGEEITGNKWRQGHFRYLEEKYEKYLASLVGGGSRNTVLAREKHDTVGVELRRDIREKLGEIAETEGRDVKDLIREAIARLIRERS
;
A
#
# COMPACT_ATOMS: atom_id res chain seq x y z
N MET A 1 -9.56 -14.84 -14.63
CA MET A 1 -9.29 -13.45 -14.19
C MET A 1 -9.39 -13.39 -12.68
N LYS A 2 -8.44 -12.77 -11.98
CA LYS A 2 -8.53 -12.59 -10.52
C LYS A 2 -9.59 -11.54 -10.19
N VAL A 3 -10.57 -11.89 -9.34
CA VAL A 3 -11.63 -10.96 -8.94
C VAL A 3 -11.07 -9.98 -7.91
N THR A 4 -11.09 -8.69 -8.25
CA THR A 4 -10.71 -7.62 -7.32
C THR A 4 -11.85 -7.40 -6.32
N LYS A 5 -11.50 -7.34 -5.04
CA LYS A 5 -12.47 -7.18 -3.93
C LYS A 5 -12.29 -5.92 -3.11
N GLY A 6 -11.14 -5.25 -3.19
CA GLY A 6 -10.89 -4.02 -2.43
C GLY A 6 -9.87 -3.11 -3.08
N LEU A 7 -9.67 -1.96 -2.46
CA LEU A 7 -8.69 -0.95 -2.85
C LEU A 7 -7.86 -0.57 -1.62
N VAL A 8 -6.55 -0.41 -1.79
CA VAL A 8 -5.71 0.23 -0.77
C VAL A 8 -5.01 1.44 -1.37
N ILE A 9 -5.06 2.57 -0.68
CA ILE A 9 -4.49 3.85 -1.09
C ILE A 9 -3.36 4.23 -0.15
N ARG A 10 -2.17 4.43 -0.71
CA ARG A 10 -0.97 4.97 -0.09
C ARG A 10 -0.94 6.49 -0.18
N THR A 11 -1.40 7.09 0.92
CA THR A 11 -1.41 8.52 1.20
C THR A 11 -0.06 9.03 1.72
N ALA A 12 0.13 10.34 1.70
CA ALA A 12 1.11 11.00 2.56
C ALA A 12 0.61 11.09 4.01
N TYR A 13 1.54 11.16 4.96
CA TYR A 13 1.20 11.45 6.34
C TYR A 13 0.71 12.91 6.48
N ASN A 14 -0.35 13.09 7.26
CA ASN A 14 -0.89 14.41 7.61
C ASN A 14 -1.09 14.46 9.13
N ASN A 15 -0.37 15.38 9.79
CA ASN A 15 -0.39 15.49 11.25
C ASN A 15 -1.63 16.17 11.83
N GLN A 16 -2.53 16.67 10.98
CA GLN A 16 -3.88 17.09 11.31
C GLN A 16 -4.92 16.00 11.02
N GLY A 17 -4.50 14.73 10.97
CA GLY A 17 -5.40 13.60 10.78
C GLY A 17 -6.18 13.65 9.47
N TRP A 18 -5.56 14.18 8.41
CA TRP A 18 -6.17 14.33 7.08
C TRP A 18 -7.44 15.18 7.04
N ALA A 19 -7.71 15.95 8.10
CA ALA A 19 -8.86 16.84 8.23
C ALA A 19 -8.53 18.31 7.88
N GLY A 20 -7.26 18.62 7.64
CA GLY A 20 -6.81 19.97 7.32
C GLY A 20 -5.38 20.06 6.82
N ARG A 21 -4.85 21.29 6.75
CA ARG A 21 -3.47 21.56 6.36
C ARG A 21 -2.52 21.07 7.44
N CYS A 22 -1.42 20.41 7.08
CA CYS A 22 -0.41 20.03 8.06
C CYS A 22 0.13 21.27 8.80
N GLU A 23 0.33 21.12 10.11
CA GLU A 23 0.91 22.15 10.98
C GLU A 23 2.36 21.83 11.28
N LYS A 24 3.26 22.80 11.16
CA LYS A 24 4.70 22.66 11.36
C LYS A 24 5.29 21.40 10.69
N PRO A 25 4.91 21.07 9.43
CA PRO A 25 5.29 19.82 8.80
C PRO A 25 6.80 19.66 8.55
N LEU A 26 7.60 20.73 8.55
CA LEU A 26 9.06 20.65 8.51
C LEU A 26 9.63 20.09 9.82
N SER A 27 8.93 20.30 10.93
CA SER A 27 9.28 19.80 12.26
C SER A 27 8.83 18.36 12.53
N ASP A 28 7.82 17.86 11.81
CA ASP A 28 7.33 16.47 11.95
C ASP A 28 8.09 15.53 11.00
N SER A 29 8.90 14.62 11.55
CA SER A 29 9.69 13.67 10.75
C SER A 29 8.83 12.71 9.91
N ARG A 30 7.56 12.49 10.28
CA ARG A 30 6.63 11.64 9.50
C ARG A 30 6.17 12.33 8.21
N CYS A 31 6.27 13.66 8.14
CA CYS A 31 5.99 14.44 6.93
C CYS A 31 7.14 14.40 5.89
N PHE A 32 8.07 13.43 5.99
CA PHE A 32 9.25 13.35 5.11
C PHE A 32 8.90 13.36 3.62
N LYS A 33 7.81 12.70 3.19
CA LYS A 33 7.40 12.72 1.77
C LYS A 33 7.06 14.11 1.26
N CYS A 34 6.45 14.92 2.12
CA CYS A 34 6.10 16.30 1.83
C CYS A 34 7.38 17.14 1.73
N ARG A 35 8.30 16.96 2.69
CA ARG A 35 9.59 17.64 2.73
C ARG A 35 10.50 17.31 1.54
N GLU A 36 10.46 16.09 1.05
CA GLU A 36 11.29 15.63 -0.06
C GLU A 36 10.67 15.89 -1.44
N GLY A 37 9.47 16.47 -1.52
CA GLY A 37 8.74 16.63 -2.78
C GLY A 37 8.42 15.30 -3.48
N LYS A 38 8.25 14.22 -2.69
CA LYS A 38 7.95 12.86 -3.21
C LYS A 38 6.44 12.56 -3.21
N LEU A 39 5.64 13.61 -3.36
CA LEU A 39 4.19 13.55 -3.54
C LEU A 39 3.87 13.66 -5.03
N TYR A 40 2.80 13.04 -5.50
CA TYR A 40 2.54 13.04 -6.94
C TYR A 40 2.13 14.43 -7.45
N ILE A 41 1.16 15.05 -6.78
CA ILE A 41 0.65 16.39 -7.13
C ILE A 41 1.70 17.47 -6.87
N ASN A 42 2.64 17.19 -5.97
CA ASN A 42 3.72 18.09 -5.58
C ASN A 42 5.09 17.49 -5.92
N HIS A 43 5.19 16.75 -7.04
CA HIS A 43 6.42 16.04 -7.36
C HIS A 43 7.52 17.05 -7.66
N ARG A 44 8.66 16.91 -6.96
CA ARG A 44 9.83 17.82 -7.02
C ARG A 44 9.63 19.19 -6.40
N ASN A 45 8.49 19.40 -5.75
CA ASN A 45 8.20 20.62 -5.02
C ASN A 45 8.11 20.26 -3.53
N PRO A 46 9.19 20.43 -2.75
CA PRO A 46 9.10 20.38 -1.29
C PRO A 46 8.02 21.30 -0.75
N ILE A 47 7.44 20.95 0.39
CA ILE A 47 6.56 21.88 1.10
C ILE A 47 7.36 23.05 1.71
N GLU A 48 6.71 24.21 1.75
CA GLU A 48 7.15 25.36 2.55
C GLU A 48 6.19 25.55 3.73
N GLU A 49 6.61 26.31 4.74
CA GLU A 49 5.73 26.77 5.81
C GLU A 49 5.43 28.26 5.62
N ASP A 50 4.16 28.66 5.81
CA ASP A 50 3.81 30.07 5.91
C ASP A 50 4.16 30.66 7.29
N ALA A 51 3.91 31.95 7.49
CA ALA A 51 4.18 32.62 8.76
C ALA A 51 3.38 32.04 9.95
N GLY A 52 2.29 31.31 9.70
CA GLY A 52 1.51 30.60 10.71
C GLY A 52 2.01 29.18 10.97
N GLY A 53 3.05 28.72 10.27
CA GLY A 53 3.57 27.36 10.36
C GLY A 53 2.71 26.34 9.62
N TYR A 54 1.77 26.74 8.76
CA TYR A 54 1.00 25.81 7.94
C TYR A 54 1.76 25.48 6.66
N CYS A 55 1.56 24.26 6.14
CA CYS A 55 2.08 23.93 4.81
C CYS A 55 1.53 24.90 3.74
N LYS A 56 2.44 25.54 3.02
CA LYS A 56 2.20 26.42 1.88
C LYS A 56 2.78 25.79 0.61
N GLY A 57 2.08 25.98 -0.50
CA GLY A 57 2.51 25.57 -1.83
C GLY A 57 1.52 26.07 -2.89
N ASN A 58 2.00 26.28 -4.11
CA ASN A 58 1.18 26.64 -5.26
C ASN A 58 1.29 25.52 -6.31
N PRO A 59 0.32 24.62 -6.42
CA PRO A 59 0.39 23.59 -7.44
C PRO A 59 0.07 24.23 -8.80
N ALA A 60 1.09 24.39 -9.65
CA ALA A 60 0.91 24.90 -11.02
C ALA A 60 -0.10 24.08 -11.85
N ASN A 61 -0.39 22.83 -11.45
CA ASN A 61 -1.20 21.86 -12.18
C ASN A 61 -2.31 21.23 -11.33
N TYR A 62 -2.74 21.88 -10.23
CA TYR A 62 -3.99 21.43 -9.59
C TYR A 62 -5.15 21.92 -10.45
N PRO A 63 -6.19 21.11 -10.69
CA PRO A 63 -7.38 21.60 -11.36
C PRO A 63 -8.04 22.64 -10.44
N LEU A 64 -7.67 23.91 -10.62
CA LEU A 64 -8.31 25.09 -10.02
C LEU A 64 -9.81 25.16 -10.39
N ASN A 65 -10.23 24.37 -11.38
CA ASN A 65 -11.60 24.26 -11.86
C ASN A 65 -12.39 23.09 -11.23
N HIS A 66 -11.83 22.32 -10.29
CA HIS A 66 -12.68 21.43 -9.49
C HIS A 66 -13.58 22.32 -8.59
N PRO A 67 -14.92 22.10 -8.53
CA PRO A 67 -15.83 22.93 -7.74
C PRO A 67 -15.41 23.11 -6.27
N LEU A 68 -14.59 22.19 -5.76
CA LEU A 68 -14.09 22.16 -4.39
C LEU A 68 -12.79 22.96 -4.16
N GLY A 69 -12.15 23.50 -5.21
CA GLY A 69 -10.88 24.23 -5.13
C GLY A 69 -11.01 25.76 -5.09
N GLN A 70 -12.22 26.31 -5.21
CA GLN A 70 -12.44 27.75 -5.38
C GLN A 70 -12.35 28.57 -4.09
N GLU A 71 -12.60 27.97 -2.92
CA GLU A 71 -12.65 28.72 -1.65
C GLU A 71 -11.39 28.56 -0.77
N GLN A 72 -10.57 27.54 -1.00
CA GLN A 72 -9.29 27.36 -0.31
C GLN A 72 -8.26 26.71 -1.24
N PRO A 73 -7.05 27.29 -1.41
CA PRO A 73 -6.00 26.61 -2.13
C PRO A 73 -5.57 25.39 -1.30
N HIS A 74 -5.93 24.21 -1.80
CA HIS A 74 -5.46 22.93 -1.30
C HIS A 74 -4.30 22.48 -2.19
N TRP A 75 -3.17 22.14 -1.57
CA TRP A 75 -1.96 21.77 -2.33
C TRP A 75 -1.88 20.26 -2.61
N CYS A 76 -2.65 19.43 -1.89
CA CYS A 76 -2.76 17.99 -2.13
C CYS A 76 -4.08 17.41 -1.59
N TRP A 77 -4.47 16.23 -2.08
CA TRP A 77 -5.70 15.55 -1.64
C TRP A 77 -5.67 15.18 -0.15
N GLU A 78 -4.49 14.92 0.41
CA GLU A 78 -4.36 14.55 1.83
C GLU A 78 -4.81 15.64 2.81
N GLN A 79 -4.89 16.90 2.40
CA GLN A 79 -5.39 17.97 3.26
C GLN A 79 -6.90 17.92 3.51
N VAL A 80 -7.63 17.31 2.58
CA VAL A 80 -9.09 17.34 2.55
C VAL A 80 -9.69 15.94 2.53
N LEU A 81 -8.88 14.89 2.57
CA LEU A 81 -9.34 13.52 2.44
C LEU A 81 -10.40 13.16 3.49
N CYS A 82 -10.27 13.58 4.75
CA CYS A 82 -11.28 13.33 5.79
C CYS A 82 -12.34 14.44 5.92
N LYS A 83 -12.35 15.42 5.01
CA LYS A 83 -13.37 16.49 4.94
C LYS A 83 -14.27 16.36 3.70
N GLN A 84 -13.65 16.07 2.57
CA GLN A 84 -14.28 15.99 1.25
C GLN A 84 -14.35 14.55 0.71
N PHE A 85 -13.70 13.60 1.39
CA PHE A 85 -13.82 12.16 1.12
C PHE A 85 -13.57 11.78 -0.34
N PHE A 86 -12.49 12.28 -0.95
CA PHE A 86 -12.15 11.93 -2.33
C PHE A 86 -10.63 11.73 -2.54
N TRP A 87 -10.30 11.11 -3.66
CA TRP A 87 -8.93 10.92 -4.13
C TRP A 87 -8.88 10.96 -5.66
N GLY A 88 -7.83 11.52 -6.26
CA GLY A 88 -7.68 11.50 -7.72
C GLY A 88 -6.79 10.38 -8.23
N ASN A 89 -7.02 9.93 -9.46
CA ASN A 89 -6.17 8.95 -10.11
C ASN A 89 -5.26 9.58 -11.16
N VAL A 90 -4.00 9.70 -10.76
CA VAL A 90 -2.92 10.21 -11.58
C VAL A 90 -2.53 9.33 -12.77
N ARG A 91 -3.05 8.10 -12.83
CA ARG A 91 -2.81 7.14 -13.91
C ARG A 91 -4.02 7.01 -14.84
N GLY A 92 -5.00 7.91 -14.74
CA GLY A 92 -6.22 7.90 -15.55
C GLY A 92 -7.38 7.16 -14.87
N LYS A 93 -8.20 6.43 -15.62
CA LYS A 93 -9.50 5.93 -15.15
C LYS A 93 -9.41 4.83 -14.07
N TRP A 94 -10.41 4.77 -13.20
CA TRP A 94 -10.63 3.74 -12.16
C TRP A 94 -11.26 2.45 -12.71
N ARG A 95 -10.51 1.72 -13.55
CA ARG A 95 -11.05 0.60 -14.36
C ARG A 95 -11.58 -0.61 -13.58
N SER A 96 -11.11 -0.84 -12.36
CA SER A 96 -11.48 -2.02 -11.56
C SER A 96 -12.09 -1.63 -10.23
N THR A 97 -12.69 -0.44 -10.16
CA THR A 97 -13.33 0.07 -8.95
C THR A 97 -14.84 0.16 -9.16
N PHE A 98 -15.61 -0.05 -8.11
CA PHE A 98 -17.07 0.04 -8.15
C PHE A 98 -17.62 0.58 -6.82
N PRO A 99 -18.79 1.24 -6.82
CA PRO A 99 -19.48 1.66 -5.59
C PRO A 99 -19.67 0.51 -4.59
N GLY A 100 -19.43 0.76 -3.32
CA GLY A 100 -19.47 -0.25 -2.25
C GLY A 100 -18.17 -1.05 -2.06
N MET A 101 -17.16 -0.89 -2.92
CA MET A 101 -15.85 -1.52 -2.73
C MET A 101 -15.18 -1.01 -1.43
N PRO A 102 -14.65 -1.87 -0.55
CA PRO A 102 -13.89 -1.46 0.62
C PRO A 102 -12.57 -0.77 0.23
N VAL A 103 -12.24 0.30 0.93
CA VAL A 103 -11.03 1.12 0.71
C VAL A 103 -10.24 1.23 2.02
N TYR A 104 -8.95 0.94 1.96
CA TYR A 104 -8.03 1.06 3.08
C TYR A 104 -7.02 2.15 2.82
N PHE A 105 -6.67 2.92 3.85
CA PHE A 105 -5.72 4.02 3.74
C PHE A 105 -4.47 3.73 4.55
N VAL A 106 -3.33 3.74 3.85
CA VAL A 106 -2.01 3.55 4.44
C VAL A 106 -1.14 4.77 4.17
N TYR A 107 -0.14 5.01 5.02
CA TYR A 107 0.95 5.93 4.71
C TYR A 107 2.31 5.23 4.92
N PRO A 108 3.36 5.61 4.18
CA PRO A 108 4.69 5.04 4.34
C PRO A 108 5.41 5.65 5.54
N GLU A 109 6.07 4.81 6.31
CA GLU A 109 7.01 5.19 7.36
C GLU A 109 8.42 5.40 6.77
N THR A 110 9.31 6.00 7.56
CA THR A 110 10.69 6.30 7.14
C THR A 110 11.55 5.05 6.94
N ASP A 111 11.20 3.93 7.59
CA ASP A 111 11.85 2.63 7.44
C ASP A 111 11.36 1.83 6.21
N GLY A 112 10.46 2.42 5.41
CA GLY A 112 9.88 1.80 4.22
C GLY A 112 8.70 0.86 4.50
N THR A 113 8.32 0.66 5.76
CA THR A 113 7.07 0.00 6.13
C THR A 113 5.88 0.92 5.92
N LEU A 114 4.67 0.37 6.10
CA LEU A 114 3.40 1.07 5.94
C LEU A 114 2.63 1.03 7.26
N THR A 115 1.91 2.12 7.52
CA THR A 115 0.96 2.21 8.63
C THR A 115 -0.45 2.32 8.08
N LEU A 116 -1.30 1.37 8.47
CA LEU A 116 -2.74 1.40 8.20
C LEU A 116 -3.42 2.31 9.23
N TRP A 117 -4.05 3.37 8.73
CA TRP A 117 -4.62 4.44 9.56
C TRP A 117 -6.10 4.67 9.33
N GLY A 118 -6.67 4.21 8.22
CA GLY A 118 -8.05 4.50 7.85
C GLY A 118 -8.71 3.42 7.01
N HIS A 119 -10.04 3.44 7.00
CA HIS A 119 -10.88 2.57 6.21
C HIS A 119 -12.18 3.29 5.84
N SER A 120 -12.68 3.07 4.63
CA SER A 120 -13.98 3.54 4.15
C SER A 120 -14.48 2.62 3.03
N TRP A 121 -15.48 3.07 2.29
CA TRP A 121 -16.04 2.43 1.12
C TRP A 121 -16.12 3.42 -0.02
N VAL A 122 -15.96 2.94 -1.24
CA VAL A 122 -16.24 3.72 -2.44
C VAL A 122 -17.71 4.10 -2.45
N ASP A 123 -17.98 5.39 -2.57
CA ASP A 123 -19.33 5.92 -2.72
C ASP A 123 -19.68 6.05 -4.21
N ARG A 124 -18.88 6.84 -4.94
CA ARG A 124 -19.03 7.03 -6.39
C ARG A 124 -17.68 7.19 -7.07
N ILE A 125 -17.68 7.04 -8.38
CA ILE A 125 -16.50 7.16 -9.23
C ILE A 125 -16.86 8.10 -10.37
N ASP A 126 -15.98 9.06 -10.65
CA ASP A 126 -16.09 9.92 -11.81
C ASP A 126 -14.86 9.70 -12.71
N ASN A 127 -15.12 9.16 -13.89
CA ASN A 127 -14.09 8.85 -14.90
C ASN A 127 -14.13 9.81 -16.10
N GLU A 128 -14.95 10.87 -16.02
CA GLU A 128 -15.12 11.85 -17.09
C GLU A 128 -13.95 12.83 -17.17
N PRO A 129 -13.39 13.36 -16.06
CA PRO A 129 -12.22 14.24 -16.14
C PRO A 129 -11.02 13.52 -16.77
N ASP A 130 -10.39 14.14 -17.76
CA ASP A 130 -9.15 13.61 -18.36
C ASP A 130 -7.99 13.67 -17.36
N GLU A 131 -7.94 14.73 -16.56
CA GLU A 131 -6.96 14.94 -15.52
C GLU A 131 -7.49 14.50 -14.16
N TYR A 132 -6.78 13.55 -13.55
CA TYR A 132 -7.02 13.05 -12.20
C TYR A 132 -8.48 12.61 -11.90
N PRO A 133 -9.08 11.69 -12.68
CA PRO A 133 -10.40 11.13 -12.40
C PRO A 133 -10.64 10.88 -10.90
N PRO A 134 -11.64 11.51 -10.26
CA PRO A 134 -11.81 11.37 -8.84
C PRO A 134 -12.62 10.12 -8.48
N ILE A 135 -12.22 9.49 -7.37
CA ILE A 135 -13.04 8.54 -6.63
C ILE A 135 -13.48 9.21 -5.33
N TYR A 136 -14.74 8.98 -4.96
CA TYR A 136 -15.33 9.49 -3.74
C TYR A 136 -15.62 8.35 -2.79
N PHE A 137 -15.52 8.62 -1.50
CA PHE A 137 -15.69 7.67 -0.42
C PHE A 137 -16.87 8.07 0.45
N LYS A 138 -17.45 7.08 1.14
CA LYS A 138 -18.36 7.37 2.24
C LYS A 138 -17.62 8.15 3.31
N SER A 139 -18.33 9.01 4.04
CA SER A 139 -17.78 9.76 5.16
C SER A 139 -17.09 8.81 6.14
N PHE A 140 -15.88 9.16 6.55
CA PHE A 140 -15.08 8.37 7.46
C PHE A 140 -14.18 9.26 8.32
N SER A 141 -13.62 8.68 9.38
CA SER A 141 -12.60 9.32 10.20
C SER A 141 -11.38 8.41 10.29
N PRO A 142 -10.19 8.98 10.53
CA PRO A 142 -9.03 8.16 10.85
C PRO A 142 -9.36 7.22 12.02
N LEU A 143 -8.77 6.03 11.99
CA LEU A 143 -8.77 5.16 13.16
C LEU A 143 -8.15 5.93 14.34
N PRO A 144 -8.60 5.69 15.58
CA PRO A 144 -7.89 6.20 16.76
C PRO A 144 -6.41 5.82 16.69
N GLN A 145 -5.49 6.72 17.05
CA GLN A 145 -4.05 6.49 16.86
C GLN A 145 -3.55 5.20 17.54
N GLY A 146 -4.11 4.84 18.70
CA GLY A 146 -3.80 3.58 19.39
C GLY A 146 -4.26 2.32 18.65
N LYS A 147 -5.08 2.47 17.60
CA LYS A 147 -5.53 1.40 16.69
C LYS A 147 -4.82 1.43 15.34
N TRP A 148 -3.82 2.30 15.13
CA TRP A 148 -3.05 2.28 13.90
C TRP A 148 -2.15 1.04 13.85
N ILE A 149 -2.15 0.36 12.70
CA ILE A 149 -1.37 -0.87 12.51
C ILE A 149 -0.10 -0.51 11.75
N ARG A 150 1.02 -0.47 12.47
CA ARG A 150 2.34 -0.07 11.97
C ARG A 150 3.16 -1.28 11.48
N GLY A 151 4.20 -1.00 10.71
CA GLY A 151 5.20 -2.00 10.34
C GLY A 151 4.68 -3.01 9.31
N LEU A 152 3.68 -2.65 8.51
CA LEU A 152 3.15 -3.52 7.45
C LEU A 152 4.02 -3.43 6.20
N ARG A 153 4.35 -4.57 5.59
CA ARG A 153 5.02 -4.58 4.28
C ARG A 153 4.03 -4.56 3.14
N GLY A 154 4.46 -4.07 1.99
CA GLY A 154 3.64 -4.05 0.77
C GLY A 154 3.16 -5.45 0.35
N GLU A 155 4.04 -6.44 0.53
CA GLU A 155 3.79 -7.85 0.25
C GLU A 155 2.70 -8.43 1.15
N GLU A 156 2.65 -8.03 2.42
CA GLU A 156 1.60 -8.46 3.35
C GLU A 156 0.25 -7.86 2.95
N ILE A 157 0.23 -6.61 2.49
CA ILE A 157 -1.01 -5.89 2.17
C ILE A 157 -1.53 -6.25 0.77
N THR A 158 -0.66 -6.59 -0.18
CA THR A 158 -1.04 -6.66 -1.61
C THR A 158 -0.54 -7.92 -2.32
N GLY A 159 0.17 -8.80 -1.61
CA GLY A 159 0.85 -9.96 -2.18
C GLY A 159 2.11 -9.67 -2.97
N ASN A 160 2.44 -8.40 -3.18
CA ASN A 160 3.56 -7.97 -4.00
C ASN A 160 4.29 -6.80 -3.34
N LYS A 161 5.57 -6.63 -3.68
CA LYS A 161 6.33 -5.46 -3.23
C LYS A 161 5.61 -4.18 -3.64
N TRP A 162 5.40 -3.25 -2.71
CA TRP A 162 4.80 -1.97 -3.05
C TRP A 162 5.84 -1.06 -3.70
N ARG A 163 6.08 -1.25 -5.00
CA ARG A 163 6.97 -0.43 -5.83
C ARG A 163 6.35 0.96 -6.09
N GLN A 164 6.10 1.29 -7.36
CA GLN A 164 5.57 2.59 -7.77
C GLN A 164 4.05 2.69 -7.60
N GLY A 165 3.51 3.91 -7.53
CA GLY A 165 2.08 4.19 -7.51
C GLY A 165 1.45 4.29 -6.12
N HIS A 166 0.26 4.88 -6.07
CA HIS A 166 -0.41 5.27 -4.83
C HIS A 166 -1.59 4.39 -4.46
N PHE A 167 -1.96 3.43 -5.28
CA PHE A 167 -2.98 2.47 -4.88
C PHE A 167 -2.71 1.09 -5.44
N ARG A 168 -3.37 0.09 -4.87
CA ARG A 168 -3.42 -1.28 -5.36
C ARG A 168 -4.83 -1.82 -5.22
N TYR A 169 -5.23 -2.57 -6.23
CA TYR A 169 -6.38 -3.45 -6.17
C TYR A 169 -6.03 -4.66 -5.31
N LEU A 170 -6.97 -5.07 -4.48
CA LEU A 170 -6.81 -6.17 -3.53
C LEU A 170 -7.57 -7.39 -4.03
N GLU A 171 -6.88 -8.53 -4.01
CA GLU A 171 -7.54 -9.83 -4.06
C GLU A 171 -8.24 -10.10 -2.72
N GLU A 172 -9.24 -10.98 -2.73
CA GLU A 172 -10.09 -11.29 -1.58
C GLU A 172 -9.30 -11.60 -0.31
N LYS A 173 -8.21 -12.40 -0.40
CA LYS A 173 -7.42 -12.76 0.79
C LYS A 173 -6.75 -11.57 1.47
N TYR A 174 -6.30 -10.59 0.69
CA TYR A 174 -5.65 -9.40 1.22
C TYR A 174 -6.67 -8.36 1.72
N GLU A 175 -7.82 -8.27 1.07
CA GLU A 175 -8.94 -7.46 1.55
C GLU A 175 -9.40 -7.99 2.92
N LYS A 176 -9.70 -9.29 3.05
CA LYS A 176 -10.07 -9.92 4.32
C LYS A 176 -9.01 -9.75 5.40
N TYR A 177 -7.73 -9.79 5.02
CA TYR A 177 -6.64 -9.51 5.95
C TYR A 177 -6.72 -8.08 6.50
N LEU A 178 -6.82 -7.07 5.65
CA LEU A 178 -6.94 -5.68 6.11
C LEU A 178 -8.23 -5.44 6.89
N ALA A 179 -9.36 -6.03 6.47
CA ALA A 179 -10.62 -5.99 7.22
C ALA A 179 -10.43 -6.53 8.65
N SER A 180 -9.73 -7.66 8.79
CA SER A 180 -9.44 -8.24 10.10
C SER A 180 -8.60 -7.31 10.98
N LEU A 181 -7.59 -6.62 10.43
CA LEU A 181 -6.75 -5.68 11.18
C LEU A 181 -7.55 -4.47 11.65
N VAL A 182 -8.42 -3.92 10.78
CA VAL A 182 -9.32 -2.81 11.14
C VAL A 182 -10.30 -3.23 12.24
N GLY A 183 -10.77 -4.48 12.21
CA GLY A 183 -11.62 -5.07 13.25
C GLY A 183 -10.91 -5.40 14.57
N GLY A 184 -9.60 -5.13 14.70
CA GLY A 184 -8.81 -5.44 15.90
C GLY A 184 -8.22 -6.85 15.94
N GLY A 185 -8.24 -7.57 14.81
CA GLY A 185 -7.59 -8.87 14.65
C GLY A 185 -6.07 -8.77 14.74
N SER A 186 -5.44 -9.87 15.15
CA SER A 186 -3.97 -9.96 15.22
C SER A 186 -3.34 -10.15 13.84
N ARG A 187 -2.13 -9.59 13.66
CA ARG A 187 -1.33 -9.77 12.44
C ARG A 187 -1.01 -11.25 12.15
N ASN A 188 -0.96 -12.09 13.18
CA ASN A 188 -0.56 -13.50 13.06
C ASN A 188 -1.66 -14.42 12.51
N THR A 189 -2.90 -13.93 12.42
CA THR A 189 -4.07 -14.81 12.28
C THR A 189 -4.50 -15.11 10.83
N VAL A 190 -4.08 -14.33 9.83
CA VAL A 190 -4.72 -14.39 8.49
C VAL A 190 -3.75 -14.66 7.35
N LEU A 191 -2.50 -14.23 7.44
CA LEU A 191 -1.44 -14.69 6.53
C LEU A 191 -0.69 -15.81 7.22
N ALA A 192 -1.39 -16.92 7.51
CA ALA A 192 -0.69 -18.18 7.69
C ALA A 192 0.20 -18.32 6.46
N ARG A 193 1.54 -18.30 6.65
CA ARG A 193 2.50 -18.62 5.59
C ARG A 193 1.88 -19.80 4.85
N GLU A 194 1.61 -19.66 3.55
CA GLU A 194 1.17 -20.79 2.74
C GLU A 194 2.20 -21.89 3.01
N LYS A 195 1.84 -22.85 3.86
CA LYS A 195 2.63 -24.04 4.08
C LYS A 195 2.45 -24.80 2.80
N HIS A 196 3.40 -24.62 1.89
CA HIS A 196 3.54 -25.55 0.79
C HIS A 196 4.06 -26.84 1.43
N ASP A 197 3.14 -27.74 1.79
CA ASP A 197 3.49 -29.08 2.27
C ASP A 197 4.21 -29.89 1.16
N THR A 198 4.14 -29.41 -0.08
CA THR A 198 4.77 -29.98 -1.25
C THR A 198 5.46 -28.92 -2.10
N VAL A 199 6.75 -29.10 -2.36
CA VAL A 199 7.53 -28.33 -3.33
C VAL A 199 7.79 -29.23 -4.53
N GLY A 200 7.26 -28.85 -5.70
CA GLY A 200 7.59 -29.50 -6.96
C GLY A 200 8.95 -29.02 -7.45
N VAL A 201 9.89 -29.93 -7.66
CA VAL A 201 11.22 -29.62 -8.22
C VAL A 201 11.37 -30.37 -9.53
N GLU A 202 11.55 -29.64 -10.62
CA GLU A 202 11.93 -30.22 -11.92
C GLU A 202 13.44 -30.20 -12.05
N LEU A 203 14.03 -31.38 -12.21
CA LEU A 203 15.46 -31.55 -12.38
C LEU A 203 15.76 -31.87 -13.84
N ARG A 204 16.88 -31.34 -14.34
CA ARG A 204 17.43 -31.79 -15.62
C ARG A 204 17.81 -33.28 -15.52
N ARG A 205 17.72 -33.98 -16.64
CA ARG A 205 17.93 -35.43 -16.73
C ARG A 205 19.29 -35.85 -16.17
N ASP A 206 20.36 -35.15 -16.55
CA ASP A 206 21.74 -35.39 -16.08
C ASP A 206 21.88 -35.27 -14.56
N ILE A 207 21.21 -34.29 -13.96
CA ILE A 207 21.21 -34.09 -12.50
C ILE A 207 20.42 -35.19 -11.80
N ARG A 208 19.29 -35.61 -12.38
CA ARG A 208 18.47 -36.71 -11.84
C ARG A 208 19.24 -38.04 -11.87
N GLU A 209 19.94 -38.33 -12.96
CA GLU A 209 20.76 -39.54 -13.10
C GLU A 209 21.90 -39.55 -12.06
N LYS A 210 22.64 -38.44 -11.92
CA LYS A 210 23.69 -38.32 -10.89
C LYS A 210 23.18 -38.46 -9.46
N LEU A 211 22.02 -37.86 -9.15
CA LEU A 211 21.41 -38.02 -7.81
C LEU A 211 20.99 -39.47 -7.56
N GLY A 212 20.58 -40.20 -8.60
CA GLY A 212 20.28 -41.63 -8.53
C GLY A 212 21.52 -42.46 -8.17
N GLU A 213 22.65 -42.21 -8.84
CA GLU A 213 23.92 -42.90 -8.56
C GLU A 213 24.40 -42.65 -7.13
N ILE A 214 24.31 -41.41 -6.65
CA ILE A 214 24.66 -41.05 -5.27
C ILE A 214 23.72 -41.73 -4.27
N ALA A 215 22.41 -41.71 -4.54
CA ALA A 215 21.40 -42.36 -3.71
C ALA A 215 21.65 -43.86 -3.57
N GLU A 216 21.98 -44.53 -4.67
CA GLU A 216 22.32 -45.95 -4.68
C GLU A 216 23.61 -46.24 -3.91
N THR A 217 24.64 -45.43 -4.11
CA THR A 217 25.94 -45.56 -3.41
C THR A 217 25.79 -45.35 -1.90
N GLU A 218 24.96 -44.39 -1.47
CA GLU A 218 24.75 -44.07 -0.06
C GLU A 218 23.63 -44.92 0.59
N GLY A 219 22.87 -45.71 -0.18
CA GLY A 219 21.72 -46.47 0.31
C GLY A 219 20.58 -45.59 0.81
N ARG A 220 20.34 -44.44 0.16
CA ARG A 220 19.36 -43.41 0.57
C ARG A 220 18.32 -43.14 -0.51
N ASP A 221 17.19 -42.55 -0.14
CA ASP A 221 16.18 -42.09 -1.11
C ASP A 221 16.62 -40.76 -1.77
N VAL A 222 16.42 -40.64 -3.08
CA VAL A 222 16.75 -39.42 -3.86
C VAL A 222 16.08 -38.17 -3.27
N LYS A 223 14.87 -38.29 -2.71
CA LYS A 223 14.16 -37.17 -2.06
C LYS A 223 14.91 -36.66 -0.83
N ASP A 224 15.56 -37.54 -0.07
CA ASP A 224 16.31 -37.14 1.11
C ASP A 224 17.60 -36.41 0.74
N LEU A 225 18.25 -36.81 -0.35
CA LEU A 225 19.37 -36.05 -0.92
C LEU A 225 18.94 -34.66 -1.40
N ILE A 226 17.78 -34.54 -2.05
CA ILE A 226 17.24 -33.25 -2.49
C ILE A 226 16.93 -32.36 -1.28
N ARG A 227 16.31 -32.91 -0.23
CA ARG A 227 16.02 -32.19 1.02
C ARG A 227 17.29 -31.69 1.69
N GLU A 228 18.31 -32.53 1.76
CA GLU A 228 19.61 -32.17 2.33
C GLU A 228 20.30 -31.06 1.52
N ALA A 229 20.33 -31.17 0.19
CA ALA A 229 20.91 -30.16 -0.68
C ALA A 229 20.21 -28.80 -0.54
N ILE A 230 18.88 -28.78 -0.47
CA ILE A 230 18.10 -27.57 -0.23
C ILE A 230 18.41 -27.00 1.16
N ALA A 231 18.44 -27.84 2.20
CA ALA A 231 18.74 -27.40 3.56
C ALA A 231 20.13 -26.77 3.66
N ARG A 232 21.13 -27.37 2.98
CA ARG A 232 22.49 -26.84 2.91
C ARG A 232 22.54 -25.49 2.19
N LEU A 233 21.90 -25.38 1.02
CA LEU A 233 21.81 -24.12 0.27
C LEU A 233 21.16 -22.99 1.08
N ILE A 234 20.15 -23.30 1.89
CA ILE A 234 19.51 -22.31 2.76
C ILE A 234 20.49 -21.86 3.85
N ARG A 235 21.19 -22.78 4.52
CA ARG A 235 22.16 -22.46 5.58
C ARG A 235 23.33 -21.63 5.07
N GLU A 236 23.83 -21.90 3.88
CA GLU A 236 24.95 -21.16 3.29
C GLU A 236 24.57 -19.75 2.82
N ARG A 237 23.27 -19.45 2.67
CA ARG A 237 22.74 -18.16 2.20
C ARG A 237 22.03 -17.33 3.27
N SER A 238 21.90 -17.86 4.48
CA SER A 238 21.29 -17.21 5.63
C SER A 238 22.37 -16.59 6.52
#